data_AF-A0A8J6IF62-F1
#
_entry.id   AF-A0A8J6IF62-F1
#
_cell.length_a   1.000
_cell.length_b   1.000
_cell.length_c   1.000
_cell.angle_alpha   90.00
_cell.angle_beta   90.00
_cell.angle_gamma   90.00
#
_symmetry.space_group_name_H-M   'P 1'
#
loop_
_entity.id
_entity.type
_entity.pdbx_description
1 polymer ?
#
loop_
_entity_poly.entity_id
_entity_poly.type
_entity_poly.pdbx_seq_one_letter_code
_entity_poly.pdbx_strand_id
1 'polypeptide(L)'
;MSADHTRHHTLKDTASRYAALSLENYAHIRALAERIAREMCAYLHPNNPPCVFLVPPQGPFQPRDYGGRAFTVSGRGFLPLGPIGFGLAVRVSDHADFLRVGLSCAKEGEELVVRIKDGGAYEFHAGEADADLSDFFEHLYQHILNWYEERIRLYEEGHYGGGGMGFEMVRIGDEQPDEDADRPDPDHATAPVSDY
;
A
#
# COMPACT_ATOMS: atom_id res chain seq x y z
N MET A 1 -1.33 45.23 -24.55
CA MET A 1 -1.43 45.32 -23.09
C MET A 1 -1.49 43.90 -22.58
N SER A 2 -0.38 43.39 -22.02
CA SER A 2 -0.33 42.02 -21.48
C SER A 2 -1.28 41.95 -20.29
N ALA A 3 -2.12 40.92 -20.23
CA ALA A 3 -3.00 40.68 -19.09
C ALA A 3 -2.15 40.70 -17.80
N ASP A 4 -2.53 41.59 -16.88
CA ASP A 4 -1.79 41.84 -15.65
C ASP A 4 -1.71 40.54 -14.85
N HIS A 5 -0.53 39.91 -14.87
CA HIS A 5 -0.28 38.63 -14.24
C HIS A 5 -0.18 38.88 -12.74
N THR A 6 -1.34 38.98 -12.09
CA THR A 6 -1.43 39.25 -10.66
C THR A 6 -0.74 38.14 -9.86
N ARG A 7 -0.27 38.45 -8.66
CA ARG A 7 0.30 37.45 -7.74
C ARG A 7 -0.63 36.24 -7.53
N HIS A 8 -1.94 36.48 -7.55
CA HIS A 8 -2.95 35.43 -7.44
C HIS A 8 -3.02 34.53 -8.69
N HIS A 9 -2.80 35.07 -9.89
CA HIS A 9 -2.70 34.27 -11.12
C HIS A 9 -1.47 33.34 -11.05
N THR A 10 -0.31 33.85 -10.63
CA THR A 10 0.90 33.03 -10.44
C THR A 10 0.67 31.89 -9.45
N LEU A 11 -0.04 32.16 -8.34
CA LEU A 11 -0.40 31.13 -7.36
C LEU A 11 -1.28 30.04 -7.99
N LYS A 12 -2.30 30.42 -8.78
CA LYS A 12 -3.19 29.47 -9.46
C LYS A 12 -2.45 28.60 -10.48
N ASP A 13 -1.59 29.21 -11.30
CA ASP A 13 -0.80 28.48 -12.29
C ASP A 13 0.14 27.48 -11.61
N THR A 14 0.80 27.92 -10.54
CA THR A 14 1.73 27.08 -9.76
C THR A 14 0.97 25.93 -9.09
N ALA A 15 -0.18 26.20 -8.47
CA ALA A 15 -1.02 25.17 -7.86
C ALA A 15 -1.56 24.16 -8.89
N SER A 16 -1.93 24.63 -10.08
CA SER A 16 -2.39 23.76 -11.18
C SER A 16 -1.28 22.84 -11.66
N ARG A 17 -0.06 23.37 -11.83
CA ARG A 17 1.12 22.58 -12.18
C ARG A 17 1.46 21.56 -11.10
N TYR A 18 1.40 21.95 -9.83
CA TYR A 18 1.60 21.03 -8.71
C TYR A 18 0.59 19.88 -8.74
N ALA A 19 -0.70 20.18 -8.96
CA ALA A 19 -1.75 19.16 -9.00
C ALA A 19 -1.54 18.17 -10.16
N ALA A 20 -1.16 18.68 -11.34
CA ALA A 20 -0.83 17.83 -12.49
C ALA A 20 0.33 16.88 -12.20
N LEU A 21 1.43 17.40 -11.63
CA LEU A 21 2.58 16.58 -11.24
C LEU A 21 2.25 15.57 -10.15
N SER A 22 1.38 15.92 -9.21
CA SER A 22 0.94 15.01 -8.13
C SER A 22 0.14 13.84 -8.68
N LEU A 23 -0.72 14.11 -9.67
CA LEU A 23 -1.51 13.08 -10.35
C LEU A 23 -0.62 12.15 -11.19
N GLU A 24 0.36 12.71 -11.91
CA GLU A 24 1.36 11.94 -12.67
C GLU A 24 2.16 11.01 -11.73
N ASN A 25 2.67 11.54 -10.62
CA ASN A 25 3.41 10.76 -9.62
C ASN A 25 2.56 9.61 -9.08
N TYR A 26 1.30 9.87 -8.71
CA TYR A 26 0.39 8.82 -8.25
C TYR A 26 0.14 7.75 -9.32
N ALA A 27 -0.08 8.15 -10.58
CA ALA A 27 -0.31 7.22 -11.67
C ALA A 27 0.88 6.27 -11.90
N HIS A 28 2.10 6.82 -11.92
CA HIS A 28 3.32 6.01 -12.06
C HIS A 28 3.52 5.03 -10.90
N ILE A 29 3.40 5.51 -9.65
CA ILE A 29 3.56 4.67 -8.47
C ILE A 29 2.50 3.58 -8.42
N ARG A 30 1.24 3.92 -8.73
CA ARG A 30 0.14 2.96 -8.76
C ARG A 30 0.39 1.87 -9.80
N ALA A 31 0.79 2.23 -11.02
CA ALA A 31 1.08 1.27 -12.07
C ALA A 31 2.20 0.30 -11.66
N LEU A 32 3.29 0.81 -11.07
CA LEU A 32 4.38 -0.01 -10.57
C LEU A 32 3.92 -0.94 -9.43
N ALA A 33 3.14 -0.43 -8.46
CA ALA A 33 2.63 -1.23 -7.36
C ALA A 33 1.71 -2.37 -7.81
N GLU A 34 0.79 -2.10 -8.75
CA GLU A 34 -0.10 -3.10 -9.35
C GLU A 34 0.69 -4.17 -10.11
N ARG A 35 1.76 -3.75 -10.80
CA ARG A 35 2.69 -4.65 -11.48
C ARG A 35 3.45 -5.55 -10.50
N ILE A 36 4.06 -4.97 -9.47
CA ILE A 36 4.76 -5.69 -8.40
C ILE A 36 3.87 -6.75 -7.76
N ALA A 37 2.64 -6.40 -7.38
CA ALA A 37 1.75 -7.36 -6.72
C ALA A 37 1.41 -8.56 -7.61
N ARG A 38 1.12 -8.31 -8.90
CA ARG A 38 0.81 -9.35 -9.87
C ARG A 38 2.01 -10.26 -10.14
N GLU A 39 3.17 -9.68 -10.42
CA GLU A 39 4.36 -10.42 -10.82
C GLU A 39 5.05 -11.12 -9.64
N MET A 40 5.03 -10.53 -8.43
CA MET A 40 5.48 -11.20 -7.22
C MET A 40 4.68 -12.47 -6.94
N CYS A 41 3.36 -12.46 -7.18
CA CYS A 41 2.57 -13.67 -7.01
C CYS A 41 2.96 -14.76 -8.03
N ALA A 42 3.21 -14.37 -9.28
CA ALA A 42 3.71 -15.29 -10.30
C ALA A 42 5.09 -15.86 -9.94
N TYR A 43 5.97 -15.05 -9.35
CA TYR A 43 7.30 -15.46 -8.87
C TYR A 43 7.20 -16.49 -7.73
N LEU A 44 6.34 -16.27 -6.72
CA LEU A 44 6.22 -17.16 -5.56
C LEU A 44 5.41 -18.44 -5.83
N HIS A 45 4.27 -18.32 -6.51
CA HIS A 45 3.33 -19.43 -6.69
C HIS A 45 2.71 -19.40 -8.10
N PRO A 46 3.49 -19.76 -9.14
CA PRO A 46 3.04 -19.67 -10.54
C PRO A 46 1.77 -20.49 -10.82
N ASN A 47 1.50 -21.52 -10.02
CA ASN A 47 0.39 -22.47 -10.24
C ASN A 47 -0.79 -22.29 -9.27
N ASN A 48 -0.78 -21.31 -8.36
CA ASN A 48 -1.85 -21.15 -7.35
C ASN A 48 -2.18 -19.68 -6.98
N PRO A 49 -2.48 -18.78 -7.93
CA PRO A 49 -2.93 -17.42 -7.63
C PRO A 49 -4.40 -17.39 -7.13
N PRO A 50 -4.83 -16.33 -6.40
CA PRO A 50 -4.06 -15.17 -5.96
C PRO A 50 -3.32 -15.44 -4.62
N CYS A 51 -2.10 -14.92 -4.54
CA CYS A 51 -1.18 -15.13 -3.42
C CYS A 51 -0.52 -13.83 -2.94
N VAL A 52 -0.75 -12.71 -3.63
CA VAL A 52 -0.31 -11.37 -3.20
C VAL A 52 -1.45 -10.38 -3.47
N PHE A 53 -1.77 -9.53 -2.48
CA PHE A 53 -2.76 -8.46 -2.62
C PHE A 53 -2.15 -7.09 -2.29
N LEU A 54 -2.60 -6.04 -2.99
CA LEU A 54 -2.33 -4.66 -2.59
C LEU A 54 -3.25 -4.24 -1.45
N VAL A 55 -2.64 -3.82 -0.34
CA VAL A 55 -3.33 -3.44 0.90
C VAL A 55 -2.75 -2.13 1.45
N PRO A 56 -3.42 -1.45 2.40
CA PRO A 56 -2.83 -0.32 3.11
C PRO A 56 -1.51 -0.69 3.78
N PRO A 57 -0.49 0.18 3.79
CA PRO A 57 0.85 -0.16 4.29
C PRO A 57 0.93 -0.34 5.81
N GLN A 58 -0.08 0.17 6.54
CA GLN A 58 -0.16 0.18 8.00
C GLN A 58 -1.62 0.07 8.44
N GLY A 59 -1.83 -0.28 9.70
CA GLY A 59 -3.16 -0.48 10.30
C GLY A 59 -3.77 -1.85 9.95
N PRO A 60 -4.97 -2.15 10.47
CA PRO A 60 -5.64 -3.41 10.20
C PRO A 60 -5.86 -3.62 8.70
N PHE A 61 -5.73 -4.87 8.23
CA PHE A 61 -6.01 -5.23 6.85
C PHE A 61 -6.64 -6.62 6.74
N GLN A 62 -7.21 -6.88 5.58
CA GLN A 62 -7.69 -8.20 5.15
C GLN A 62 -6.99 -8.54 3.82
N PRO A 63 -6.73 -9.81 3.51
CA PRO A 63 -6.07 -10.20 2.27
C PRO A 63 -7.05 -10.18 1.09
N ARG A 64 -7.38 -8.97 0.63
CA ARG A 64 -8.23 -8.70 -0.53
C ARG A 64 -7.67 -7.53 -1.31
N ASP A 65 -8.15 -7.31 -2.52
CA ASP A 65 -7.80 -6.14 -3.30
C ASP A 65 -8.48 -4.87 -2.74
N TYR A 66 -7.68 -3.85 -2.40
CA TYR A 66 -8.18 -2.54 -1.94
C TYR A 66 -8.32 -1.53 -3.08
N GLY A 67 -7.82 -1.85 -4.28
CA GLY A 67 -7.68 -0.93 -5.40
C GLY A 67 -6.96 0.35 -4.95
N GLY A 68 -7.56 1.50 -5.26
CA GLY A 68 -7.04 2.80 -4.82
C GLY A 68 -6.86 2.89 -3.30
N ARG A 69 -7.64 2.20 -2.47
CA ARG A 69 -7.53 2.31 -1.00
C ARG A 69 -6.25 1.69 -0.42
N ALA A 70 -5.45 0.98 -1.21
CA ALA A 70 -4.16 0.46 -0.78
C ALA A 70 -3.10 1.56 -0.51
N PHE A 71 -3.31 2.76 -1.04
CA PHE A 71 -2.30 3.83 -1.02
C PHE A 71 -2.53 4.85 0.10
N THR A 72 -1.47 5.38 0.70
CA THR A 72 -1.54 6.37 1.81
C THR A 72 -2.22 7.69 1.46
N VAL A 73 -2.31 7.99 0.16
CA VAL A 73 -2.91 9.22 -0.36
C VAL A 73 -4.42 9.11 -0.55
N SER A 74 -4.99 7.93 -0.35
CA SER A 74 -6.40 7.67 -0.59
C SER A 74 -7.30 8.31 0.45
N GLY A 75 -8.46 8.78 0.00
CA GLY A 75 -9.40 9.55 0.83
C GLY A 75 -8.94 10.97 1.13
N ARG A 76 -7.78 11.41 0.66
CA ARG A 76 -7.33 12.80 0.80
C ARG A 76 -7.91 13.65 -0.32
N GLY A 77 -8.42 14.83 0.02
CA GLY A 77 -8.86 15.84 -0.96
C GLY A 77 -7.71 16.47 -1.75
N PHE A 78 -6.47 16.12 -1.45
CA PHE A 78 -5.26 16.64 -2.08
C PHE A 78 -4.17 15.57 -2.16
N LEU A 79 -3.56 15.42 -3.33
CA LEU A 79 -2.44 14.52 -3.57
C LEU A 79 -1.13 15.25 -3.30
N PRO A 80 -0.31 14.80 -2.34
CA PRO A 80 1.00 15.41 -2.11
C PRO A 80 2.02 15.00 -3.19
N LEU A 81 2.92 15.92 -3.57
CA LEU A 81 4.18 15.60 -4.22
C LEU A 81 5.14 15.04 -3.17
N GLY A 82 5.09 13.73 -2.99
CA GLY A 82 5.97 13.05 -2.04
C GLY A 82 5.82 11.53 -2.11
N PRO A 83 6.47 10.82 -1.19
CA PRO A 83 6.38 9.37 -1.11
C PRO A 83 4.94 8.90 -0.88
N ILE A 84 4.55 7.86 -1.62
CA ILE A 84 3.26 7.20 -1.47
C ILE A 84 3.52 5.79 -0.93
N GLY A 85 2.89 5.47 0.20
CA GLY A 85 2.99 4.16 0.83
C GLY A 85 1.91 3.20 0.35
N PHE A 86 2.22 1.92 0.29
CA PHE A 86 1.30 0.81 0.03
C PHE A 86 1.87 -0.48 0.63
N GLY A 87 1.05 -1.51 0.82
CA GLY A 87 1.46 -2.80 1.35
C GLY A 87 1.23 -3.94 0.36
N LEU A 88 2.05 -4.99 0.49
CA LEU A 88 1.82 -6.28 -0.16
C LEU A 88 1.43 -7.29 0.92
N ALA A 89 0.19 -7.79 0.88
CA ALA A 89 -0.21 -8.94 1.67
C ALA A 89 0.19 -10.21 0.91
N VAL A 90 1.24 -10.89 1.36
CA VAL A 90 1.83 -12.07 0.73
C VAL A 90 1.35 -13.32 1.48
N ARG A 91 0.78 -14.29 0.75
CA ARG A 91 0.38 -15.57 1.30
C ARG A 91 1.63 -16.41 1.61
N VAL A 92 1.71 -16.92 2.82
CA VAL A 92 2.89 -17.63 3.36
C VAL A 92 2.57 -19.06 3.81
N SER A 93 1.30 -19.47 3.76
CA SER A 93 0.86 -20.82 4.15
C SER A 93 -0.27 -21.35 3.26
N ASP A 94 -0.44 -22.67 3.26
CA ASP A 94 -1.56 -23.35 2.61
C ASP A 94 -2.91 -23.05 3.29
N HIS A 95 -2.89 -22.54 4.52
CA HIS A 95 -4.06 -22.16 5.30
C HIS A 95 -4.46 -20.70 5.11
N ALA A 96 -3.97 -20.06 4.05
CA ALA A 96 -4.28 -18.67 3.72
C ALA A 96 -3.89 -17.69 4.86
N ASP A 97 -2.72 -17.93 5.46
CA ASP A 97 -2.05 -16.93 6.30
C ASP A 97 -1.35 -15.91 5.40
N PHE A 98 -1.54 -14.62 5.70
CA PHE A 98 -0.96 -13.51 4.95
C PHE A 98 -0.09 -12.64 5.84
N LEU A 99 1.08 -12.29 5.32
CA LEU A 99 2.04 -11.38 5.92
C LEU A 99 2.04 -10.07 5.13
N ARG A 100 1.96 -8.91 5.80
CA ARG A 100 2.09 -7.63 5.09
C ARG A 100 3.53 -7.11 5.08
N VAL A 101 4.06 -6.90 3.87
CA VAL A 101 5.26 -6.07 3.61
C VAL A 101 4.82 -4.63 3.37
N GLY A 102 5.29 -3.69 4.19
CA GLY A 102 5.04 -2.26 3.97
C GLY A 102 6.07 -1.67 3.00
N LEU A 103 5.62 -0.91 2.02
CA LEU A 103 6.47 -0.24 1.03
C LEU A 103 6.13 1.25 0.94
N SER A 104 7.11 2.03 0.47
CA SER A 104 6.91 3.40 0.04
C SER A 104 7.62 3.65 -1.28
N CYS A 105 7.01 4.40 -2.19
CA CYS A 105 7.60 4.73 -3.47
C CYS A 105 7.61 6.25 -3.65
N ALA A 106 8.69 6.78 -4.21
CA ALA A 106 8.81 8.19 -4.58
C ALA A 106 9.48 8.31 -5.94
N LYS A 107 9.08 9.30 -6.74
CA LYS A 107 9.83 9.68 -7.94
C LYS A 107 11.02 10.56 -7.53
N GLU A 108 12.24 10.14 -7.84
CA GLU A 108 13.49 10.86 -7.59
C GLU A 108 14.20 11.10 -8.93
N GLY A 109 14.02 12.31 -9.49
CA GLY A 109 14.48 12.60 -10.85
C GLY A 109 13.72 11.78 -11.90
N GLU A 110 14.43 10.91 -12.60
CA GLU A 110 13.89 9.97 -13.60
C GLU A 110 13.65 8.58 -13.01
N GLU A 111 13.93 8.36 -11.73
CA GLU A 111 13.75 7.07 -11.07
C GLU A 111 12.46 7.02 -10.23
N LEU A 112 11.89 5.83 -10.11
CA LEU A 112 10.98 5.44 -9.04
C LEU A 112 11.77 4.66 -8.00
N VAL A 113 11.87 5.22 -6.79
CA VAL A 113 12.59 4.59 -5.67
C VAL A 113 11.59 3.94 -4.74
N VAL A 114 11.57 2.61 -4.74
CA VAL A 114 10.75 1.79 -3.83
C VAL A 114 11.57 1.41 -2.61
N ARG A 115 11.09 1.77 -1.43
CA ARG A 115 11.70 1.45 -0.13
C ARG A 115 10.84 0.45 0.61
N ILE A 116 11.47 -0.64 1.05
CA ILE A 116 10.86 -1.67 1.89
C ILE A 116 10.99 -1.22 3.35
N LYS A 117 9.88 -1.27 4.11
CA LYS A 117 9.90 -0.95 5.53
C LYS A 117 10.84 -1.90 6.27
N ASP A 118 11.75 -1.35 7.08
CA ASP A 118 12.79 -2.10 7.80
C ASP A 118 13.72 -2.92 6.87
N GLY A 119 13.81 -2.53 5.59
CA GLY A 119 14.62 -3.20 4.57
C GLY A 119 15.41 -2.22 3.69
N GLY A 120 15.67 -2.62 2.45
CA GLY A 120 16.42 -1.83 1.47
C GLY A 120 15.56 -0.90 0.60
N ALA A 121 16.21 -0.29 -0.39
CA ALA A 121 15.59 0.49 -1.45
C ALA A 121 15.99 -0.06 -2.82
N TYR A 122 15.09 0.04 -3.80
CA TYR A 122 15.29 -0.32 -5.20
C TYR A 122 14.89 0.85 -6.09
N GLU A 123 15.65 1.03 -7.17
CA GLU A 123 15.45 2.09 -8.14
C GLU A 123 14.96 1.47 -9.45
N PHE A 124 13.96 2.10 -10.06
CA PHE A 124 13.39 1.70 -11.34
C PHE A 124 13.30 2.91 -12.26
N HIS A 125 13.83 2.81 -13.48
CA HIS A 125 13.72 3.89 -14.45
C HIS A 125 12.25 4.17 -14.78
N ALA A 126 11.81 5.42 -14.54
CA ALA A 126 10.44 5.84 -14.79
C ALA A 126 10.17 5.86 -16.30
N GLY A 127 9.30 4.95 -16.76
CA GLY A 127 8.92 4.83 -18.17
C GLY A 127 9.30 3.48 -18.79
N GLU A 128 10.12 2.68 -18.13
CA GLU A 128 10.40 1.30 -18.54
C GLU A 128 9.28 0.36 -18.08
N ALA A 129 8.24 0.24 -18.91
CA ALA A 129 7.11 -0.64 -18.63
C ALA A 129 7.53 -2.10 -18.40
N ASP A 130 8.64 -2.53 -19.01
CA ASP A 130 9.15 -3.91 -19.01
C ASP A 130 10.41 -4.11 -18.16
N ALA A 131 10.73 -3.17 -17.24
CA ALA A 131 11.88 -3.33 -16.34
C ALA A 131 11.82 -4.70 -15.64
N ASP A 132 12.91 -5.45 -15.68
CA ASP A 132 12.97 -6.76 -15.01
C ASP A 132 12.91 -6.57 -13.49
N LEU A 133 11.90 -7.17 -12.86
CA LEU A 133 11.67 -7.09 -11.42
C LEU A 133 12.26 -8.28 -10.65
N SER A 134 12.93 -9.21 -11.33
CA SER A 134 13.41 -10.46 -10.72
C SER A 134 14.33 -10.22 -9.52
N ASP A 135 15.28 -9.30 -9.63
CA ASP A 135 16.21 -8.96 -8.53
C ASP A 135 15.47 -8.33 -7.34
N PHE A 136 14.45 -7.52 -7.61
CA PHE A 136 13.60 -6.95 -6.57
C PHE A 136 12.74 -8.01 -5.88
N PHE A 137 12.21 -8.98 -6.64
CA PHE A 137 11.43 -10.09 -6.07
C PHE A 137 12.28 -11.03 -5.24
N GLU A 138 13.49 -11.35 -5.66
CA GLU A 138 14.46 -12.10 -4.85
C GLU A 138 14.72 -11.36 -3.53
N HIS A 139 14.95 -10.05 -3.58
CA HIS A 139 15.16 -9.25 -2.36
C HIS A 139 13.93 -9.25 -1.44
N LEU A 140 12.72 -9.08 -2.00
CA LEU A 140 11.48 -9.16 -1.22
C LEU A 140 11.29 -10.55 -0.58
N TYR A 141 11.56 -11.61 -1.32
CA TYR A 141 11.50 -12.98 -0.84
C TYR A 141 12.48 -13.20 0.31
N GLN A 142 13.75 -12.83 0.14
CA GLN A 142 14.76 -12.91 1.19
C GLN A 142 14.40 -12.07 2.41
N HIS A 143 13.83 -10.88 2.23
CA HIS A 143 13.39 -10.03 3.33
C HIS A 143 12.28 -10.71 4.17
N ILE A 144 11.31 -11.36 3.52
CA ILE A 144 10.27 -12.13 4.20
C ILE A 144 10.86 -13.36 4.89
N LEU A 145 11.73 -14.11 4.22
CA LEU A 145 12.36 -15.32 4.76
C LEU A 145 13.20 -15.00 6.01
N ASN A 146 14.09 -14.01 5.90
CA ASN A 146 14.95 -13.57 7.00
C ASN A 146 14.15 -13.13 8.23
N TRP A 147 12.97 -12.55 8.01
CA TRP A 147 12.07 -12.21 9.11
C TRP A 147 11.62 -13.45 9.90
N TYR A 148 11.21 -14.52 9.22
CA TYR A 148 10.83 -15.76 9.87
C TYR A 148 12.01 -16.42 10.58
N GLU A 149 13.15 -16.53 9.89
CA GLU A 149 14.36 -17.15 10.45
C GLU A 149 14.81 -16.44 11.73
N GLU A 150 14.80 -15.11 11.74
CA GLU A 150 15.15 -14.33 12.92
C GLU A 150 14.16 -14.56 14.07
N ARG A 151 12.85 -14.64 13.79
CA ARG A 151 11.84 -14.93 14.82
C ARG A 151 11.97 -16.33 15.41
N ILE A 152 12.26 -17.33 14.57
CA ILE A 152 12.52 -18.71 15.00
C ILE A 152 13.76 -18.74 15.90
N ARG A 153 14.86 -18.13 15.43
CA ARG A 153 16.12 -18.06 16.18
C ARG A 153 15.95 -17.39 17.53
N LEU A 154 15.29 -16.23 17.59
CA LEU A 154 15.02 -15.51 18.85
C LEU A 154 14.21 -16.37 19.83
N TYR A 155 13.27 -17.17 19.32
CA TYR A 155 12.50 -18.10 20.15
C TYR A 155 13.37 -19.25 20.68
N GLU A 156 14.17 -19.89 19.82
CA GLU A 156 15.06 -21.00 20.19
C GLU A 156 16.16 -20.57 21.17
N GLU A 157 16.68 -19.36 21.04
CA GLU A 157 17.70 -18.79 21.94
C GLU A 157 17.12 -18.23 23.26
N GLY A 158 15.79 -18.25 23.44
CA GLY A 158 15.13 -17.72 24.63
C GLY A 158 15.12 -16.20 24.73
N HIS A 159 15.34 -15.50 23.60
CA HIS A 159 15.31 -14.04 23.46
C HIS A 159 13.96 -13.53 22.88
N TYR A 160 12.91 -14.34 22.97
CA TYR A 160 11.56 -13.97 22.53
C TYR A 160 10.95 -12.87 23.43
N GLY A 161 10.47 -11.79 22.82
CA GLY A 161 9.88 -10.63 23.52
C GLY A 161 10.51 -9.28 23.19
N GLY A 162 11.59 -9.24 22.40
CA GLY A 162 12.15 -8.02 21.81
C GLY A 162 11.34 -7.50 20.61
N GLY A 163 11.19 -6.17 20.52
CA GLY A 163 10.60 -5.50 19.35
C GLY A 163 11.43 -5.79 18.10
N GLY A 164 10.93 -6.67 17.24
CA GLY A 164 11.55 -7.00 15.95
C GLY A 164 10.85 -6.34 14.77
N MET A 165 11.45 -6.47 13.60
CA MET A 165 10.97 -5.99 12.29
C MET A 165 9.44 -6.05 12.14
N GLY A 166 8.84 -4.91 11.77
CA GLY A 166 7.43 -4.59 11.99
C GLY A 166 6.48 -5.14 10.94
N PHE A 167 6.37 -6.46 10.86
CA PHE A 167 5.37 -7.20 10.08
C PHE A 167 4.10 -7.47 10.87
N GLU A 168 2.96 -7.45 10.17
CA GLU A 168 1.64 -7.78 10.70
C GLU A 168 1.09 -9.01 9.94
N MET A 169 0.56 -9.98 10.68
CA MET A 169 0.01 -11.23 10.16
C MET A 169 -1.51 -11.27 10.32
N VAL A 170 -2.20 -11.77 9.31
CA VAL A 170 -3.66 -11.97 9.33
C VAL A 170 -3.98 -13.34 8.75
N ARG A 171 -4.91 -14.07 9.39
CA ARG A 171 -5.46 -15.34 8.90
C ARG A 171 -6.87 -15.14 8.35
N ILE A 172 -7.18 -15.75 7.21
CA ILE A 172 -8.57 -15.77 6.70
C ILE A 172 -9.41 -16.65 7.64
N GLY A 173 -10.39 -16.05 8.32
CA GLY A 173 -11.27 -16.71 9.30
C GLY A 173 -11.39 -15.96 10.63
N ASP A 174 -10.47 -15.03 10.90
CA ASP A 174 -10.59 -14.07 12.00
C ASP A 174 -11.44 -12.88 11.51
N GLU A 175 -12.78 -13.02 11.57
CA GLU A 175 -13.68 -11.87 11.45
C GLU A 175 -13.40 -10.93 12.63
N GLN A 176 -12.71 -9.82 12.38
CA GLN A 176 -12.82 -8.68 13.28
C GLN A 176 -14.24 -8.12 13.12
N PRO A 177 -15.02 -7.99 14.21
CA PRO A 177 -16.31 -7.35 14.12
C PRO A 177 -16.13 -5.92 13.64
N ASP A 178 -16.82 -5.55 12.56
CA ASP A 178 -16.92 -4.17 12.08
C ASP A 178 -17.57 -3.32 13.21
N GLU A 179 -16.77 -2.63 14.01
CA GLU A 179 -17.26 -1.73 15.08
C GLU A 179 -18.09 -0.53 14.55
N ASP A 180 -18.18 -0.36 13.22
CA ASP A 180 -18.94 0.72 12.58
C ASP A 180 -20.31 0.26 12.00
N ALA A 181 -20.69 -1.02 12.11
CA ALA A 181 -21.93 -1.52 11.53
C ALA A 181 -23.20 -1.17 12.33
N ASP A 182 -23.07 -0.66 13.56
CA ASP A 182 -24.20 -0.42 14.48
C ASP A 182 -24.42 1.07 14.81
N ARG A 183 -23.95 1.98 13.95
CA ARG A 183 -24.26 3.40 14.10
C ARG A 183 -25.58 3.70 13.38
N PRO A 184 -26.69 3.95 14.09
CA PRO A 184 -27.97 4.25 13.45
C PRO A 184 -27.86 5.54 12.63
N ASP A 185 -28.39 5.48 11.41
CA ASP A 185 -28.52 6.60 10.48
C ASP A 185 -29.36 7.72 11.12
N PRO A 186 -28.82 8.94 11.28
CA PRO A 186 -29.56 10.04 11.90
C PRO A 186 -30.76 10.53 11.07
N ASP A 187 -30.95 10.06 9.83
CA ASP A 187 -32.03 10.51 8.93
C ASP A 187 -33.27 9.58 8.85
N HIS A 188 -33.38 8.59 9.73
CA HIS A 188 -34.62 7.81 9.89
C HIS A 188 -35.35 8.10 11.20
N ALA A 189 -35.78 9.35 11.35
CA ALA A 189 -36.87 9.71 12.25
C ALA A 189 -38.20 9.18 11.67
N THR A 190 -38.67 8.05 12.18
CA THR A 190 -40.02 7.56 11.93
C THR A 190 -41.03 8.49 12.62
N ALA A 191 -41.92 9.10 11.82
CA ALA A 191 -43.03 9.89 12.34
C ALA A 191 -44.05 8.98 13.07
N PRO A 192 -44.67 9.44 14.18
CA PRO A 192 -45.65 8.64 14.89
C PRO A 192 -46.96 8.54 14.10
N VAL A 193 -47.50 7.33 14.03
CA VAL A 193 -48.82 7.02 13.48
C VAL A 193 -49.88 7.60 14.43
N SER A 194 -50.81 8.39 13.88
CA SER A 194 -51.96 8.95 14.61
C SER A 194 -53.15 8.02 14.45
N ASP A 195 -53.68 7.52 15.57
CA ASP A 195 -54.94 6.78 15.62
C ASP A 195 -56.14 7.72 15.35
N TYR A 196 -57.00 7.30 14.41
CA TYR A 196 -58.42 7.66 14.31
C TYR A 196 -59.20 6.46 13.77
#